data_AF-A0A4R9LWN4-F1
#
_entry.id   AF-A0A4R9LWN4-F1
#
_cell.length_a   1.000
_cell.length_b   1.000
_cell.length_c   1.000
_cell.angle_alpha   90.00
_cell.angle_beta   90.00
_cell.angle_gamma   90.00
#
_symmetry.space_group_name_H-M   'P 1'
#
loop_
_entity.id
_entity.type
_entity.pdbx_description
1 polymer ?
#
loop_
_entity_poly.entity_id
_entity_poly.type
_entity_poly.pdbx_seq_one_letter_code
_entity_poly.pdbx_strand_id
1 'polypeptide(L)'
;IQDPIATIQLQSPRNGLIPERLFSILSDICAAHGRDFNFVMSLPSLENGLSTEDAHPRFVACLLRLGDLLDLDNHRFCPTMLSAFGSVPGETIAHIEKHAAIKHFFVGPRSIQVVAECETVEGYSALQKWLGWLRDEIKDQTGKWPQIMPEGFPGTLPTFDESIVKAKNYEAVTESKATTFSLNVRQAQELFFGENIYKDQGVFIRELLQNSVDASLIAAWLDFEQYLKLSPDSDKPNDLRRDWIGYIHSCKERYTIQVDFVKINQIPNSNQEIWRISITDRGIGIDERDIPYMKETLGSSKNKRKVDIINKMPVWARPAGAFGLGLQSVFQVTEELVVESKSRFSTNAYRFEFCSPTGKYKGRILAQRLNHFQFEHGTKLEFEMKFDS
;
A
#
# COMPACT_ATOMS: atom_id res chain seq x y z
N ILE A 1 12.41 23.52 -33.42
CA ILE A 1 12.49 24.52 -32.33
C ILE A 1 13.99 24.72 -32.08
N GLN A 2 14.53 25.90 -32.41
CA GLN A 2 15.96 26.17 -32.23
C GLN A 2 16.29 26.24 -30.74
N ASP A 3 17.41 25.65 -30.33
CA ASP A 3 17.89 25.64 -28.95
C ASP A 3 18.22 27.08 -28.52
N PRO A 4 17.48 27.67 -27.56
CA PRO A 4 17.72 29.04 -27.10
C PRO A 4 19.15 29.24 -26.57
N ILE A 5 19.76 28.18 -26.02
CA ILE A 5 21.13 28.21 -25.50
C ILE A 5 22.12 28.43 -26.65
N ALA A 6 21.94 27.72 -27.76
CA ALA A 6 22.78 27.81 -28.94
C ALA A 6 22.60 29.11 -29.74
N THR A 7 21.44 29.76 -29.60
CA THR A 7 21.04 30.85 -30.51
C THR A 7 21.29 32.24 -29.92
N ILE A 8 21.08 32.41 -28.61
CA ILE A 8 21.18 33.73 -27.95
C ILE A 8 22.06 33.70 -26.68
N GLN A 9 22.73 32.57 -26.39
CA GLN A 9 23.55 32.38 -25.19
C GLN A 9 22.82 32.78 -23.90
N LEU A 10 21.49 32.62 -23.88
CA LEU A 10 20.67 32.97 -22.72
C LEU A 10 20.85 31.87 -21.67
N GLN A 11 21.89 31.99 -20.87
CA GLN A 11 22.04 31.18 -19.67
C GLN A 11 21.04 31.69 -18.64
N SER A 12 20.27 30.77 -18.05
CA SER A 12 19.51 31.07 -16.82
C SER A 12 20.48 31.71 -15.83
N PRO A 13 20.09 32.76 -15.06
CA PRO A 13 20.97 33.45 -14.12
C PRO A 13 21.21 32.59 -12.86
N ARG A 14 21.57 31.31 -13.07
CA ARG A 14 22.15 30.39 -12.08
C ARG A 14 23.58 30.85 -11.81
N ASN A 15 23.69 32.09 -11.38
CA ASN A 15 24.91 32.69 -10.90
C ASN A 15 25.36 31.83 -9.70
N GLY A 16 26.67 31.63 -9.50
CA GLY A 16 27.25 30.84 -8.41
C GLY A 16 26.94 31.34 -6.98
N LEU A 17 25.88 32.11 -6.81
CA LEU A 17 25.29 32.59 -5.57
C LEU A 17 24.54 31.49 -4.81
N ILE A 18 23.86 30.56 -5.51
CA ILE A 18 23.12 29.47 -4.89
C ILE A 18 23.82 28.13 -5.20
N PRO A 19 24.31 27.39 -4.19
CA PRO A 19 24.92 26.08 -4.38
C PRO A 19 23.99 25.06 -5.06
N GLU A 20 24.52 24.23 -5.96
CA GLU A 20 23.76 23.15 -6.64
C GLU A 20 23.05 22.22 -5.66
N ARG A 21 23.65 21.93 -4.50
CA ARG A 21 23.03 21.13 -3.43
C ARG A 21 21.68 21.71 -2.96
N LEU A 22 21.56 23.04 -2.88
CA LEU A 22 20.30 23.69 -2.46
C LEU A 22 19.22 23.55 -3.53
N PHE A 23 19.59 23.52 -4.81
CA PHE A 23 18.65 23.22 -5.90
C PHE A 23 18.16 21.77 -5.84
N SER A 24 19.05 20.82 -5.52
CA SER A 24 18.65 19.41 -5.32
C SER A 24 17.66 19.30 -4.15
N ILE A 25 17.97 19.94 -3.02
CA ILE A 25 17.10 19.98 -1.85
C ILE A 25 15.75 20.61 -2.18
N LEU A 26 15.73 21.72 -2.92
CA LEU A 26 14.49 22.35 -3.37
C LEU A 26 13.68 21.41 -4.25
N SER A 27 14.31 20.65 -5.14
CA SER A 27 13.64 19.63 -5.95
C SER A 27 13.00 18.55 -5.07
N ASP A 28 13.69 18.10 -4.03
CA ASP A 28 13.17 17.10 -3.10
C ASP A 28 12.01 17.65 -2.24
N ILE A 29 12.12 18.90 -1.77
CA ILE A 29 11.04 19.62 -1.08
C ILE A 29 9.81 19.72 -2.00
N CYS A 30 10.02 20.12 -3.25
CA CYS A 30 8.95 20.19 -4.25
C CYS A 30 8.34 18.81 -4.51
N ALA A 31 9.13 17.74 -4.62
CA ALA A 31 8.58 16.39 -4.80
C ALA A 31 7.79 15.91 -3.58
N ALA A 32 8.14 16.39 -2.38
CA ALA A 32 7.56 15.93 -1.14
C ALA A 32 6.05 16.19 -1.02
N HIS A 33 5.47 17.21 -1.68
CA HIS A 33 4.02 17.49 -1.55
C HIS A 33 3.13 16.36 -2.08
N GLY A 34 3.60 15.61 -3.08
CA GLY A 34 2.87 14.47 -3.66
C GLY A 34 3.27 13.10 -3.10
N ARG A 35 4.17 13.04 -2.12
CA ARG A 35 4.73 11.79 -1.57
C ARG A 35 4.18 11.48 -0.18
N ASP A 36 4.48 10.29 0.32
CA ASP A 36 4.09 9.89 1.68
C ASP A 36 4.90 10.65 2.75
N PHE A 37 4.38 10.70 3.96
CA PHE A 37 5.01 11.43 5.07
C PHE A 37 6.40 10.89 5.44
N ASN A 38 6.70 9.60 5.23
CA ASN A 38 8.04 9.07 5.54
C ASN A 38 9.10 9.62 4.58
N PHE A 39 8.72 9.94 3.33
CA PHE A 39 9.60 10.63 2.41
C PHE A 39 10.02 12.01 2.96
N VAL A 40 9.09 12.77 3.55
CA VAL A 40 9.39 14.05 4.21
C VAL A 40 10.42 13.84 5.33
N MET A 41 10.21 12.83 6.16
CA MET A 41 11.13 12.49 7.27
C MET A 41 12.51 12.03 6.79
N SER A 42 12.66 11.63 5.52
CA SER A 42 13.95 11.28 4.93
C SER A 42 14.78 12.49 4.49
N LEU A 43 14.16 13.67 4.30
CA LEU A 43 14.86 14.90 3.96
C LEU A 43 15.82 15.33 5.10
N PRO A 44 16.84 16.16 4.83
CA PRO A 44 17.65 16.74 5.90
C PRO A 44 16.80 17.63 6.82
N SER A 45 16.97 17.53 8.14
CA SER A 45 16.32 18.45 9.10
C SER A 45 17.03 19.80 9.17
N LEU A 46 18.34 19.80 8.94
CA LEU A 46 19.21 20.96 8.94
C LEU A 46 20.24 20.80 7.82
N GLU A 47 20.55 21.89 7.14
CA GLU A 47 21.54 21.97 6.09
C GLU A 47 22.16 23.37 6.11
N ASN A 48 23.42 23.52 5.70
CA ASN A 48 23.98 24.87 5.53
C ASN A 48 23.18 25.62 4.46
N GLY A 49 22.68 26.82 4.75
CA GLY A 49 21.98 27.67 3.81
C GLY A 49 22.92 28.46 2.90
N LEU A 50 22.54 29.68 2.58
CA LEU A 50 23.40 30.65 1.89
C LEU A 50 24.27 31.36 2.92
N SER A 51 25.57 31.46 2.66
CA SER A 51 26.54 32.06 3.58
C SER A 51 26.55 31.39 4.97
N THR A 52 26.06 32.07 6.00
CA THR A 52 26.04 31.62 7.40
C THR A 52 24.63 31.26 7.88
N GLU A 53 23.65 31.22 6.98
CA GLU A 53 22.27 30.85 7.33
C GLU A 53 22.10 29.33 7.37
N ASP A 54 21.07 28.88 8.07
CA ASP A 54 20.63 27.50 8.07
C ASP A 54 19.44 27.31 7.11
N ALA A 55 19.40 26.16 6.44
CA ALA A 55 18.26 25.69 5.67
C ALA A 55 17.57 24.55 6.44
N HIS A 56 16.23 24.57 6.45
CA HIS A 56 15.40 23.57 7.12
C HIS A 56 14.48 22.83 6.14
N PRO A 57 15.00 21.88 5.33
CA PRO A 57 14.23 21.25 4.26
C PRO A 57 12.95 20.57 4.72
N ARG A 58 13.00 19.79 5.83
CA ARG A 58 11.81 19.16 6.42
C ARG A 58 10.73 20.17 6.78
N PHE A 59 11.12 21.25 7.46
CA PHE A 59 10.20 22.29 7.89
C PHE A 59 9.48 22.92 6.69
N VAL A 60 10.25 23.31 5.68
CA VAL A 60 9.70 23.92 4.45
C VAL A 60 8.80 22.95 3.70
N ALA A 61 9.17 21.67 3.60
CA ALA A 61 8.33 20.65 2.98
C ALA A 61 7.00 20.46 3.73
N CYS A 62 7.03 20.45 5.06
CA CYS A 62 5.83 20.38 5.89
C CYS A 62 4.91 21.61 5.70
N LEU A 63 5.48 22.81 5.64
CA LEU A 63 4.71 24.04 5.38
C LEU A 63 4.11 24.04 3.97
N LEU A 64 4.85 23.59 2.96
CA LEU A 64 4.37 23.46 1.59
C LEU A 64 3.16 22.51 1.51
N ARG A 65 3.27 21.35 2.18
CA ARG A 65 2.18 20.35 2.25
C ARG A 65 0.92 20.89 2.91
N LEU A 66 1.08 21.59 4.03
CA LEU A 66 -0.05 22.25 4.70
C LEU A 66 -0.65 23.36 3.83
N GLY A 67 0.20 24.16 3.18
CA GLY A 67 -0.24 25.22 2.28
C GLY A 67 -1.08 24.68 1.11
N ASP A 68 -0.66 23.57 0.50
CA ASP A 68 -1.41 22.92 -0.58
C ASP A 68 -2.78 22.39 -0.12
N LEU A 69 -2.84 21.78 1.07
CA LEU A 69 -4.09 21.26 1.63
C LEU A 69 -5.04 22.36 2.12
N LEU A 70 -4.50 23.49 2.57
CA LEU A 70 -5.24 24.66 3.03
C LEU A 70 -5.66 25.59 1.89
N ASP A 71 -5.24 25.33 0.65
CA ASP A 71 -5.72 26.03 -0.55
C ASP A 71 -7.15 25.59 -0.90
N LEU A 72 -8.08 25.95 0.00
CA LEU A 72 -9.50 25.65 -0.02
C LEU A 72 -10.35 26.80 -0.56
N ASP A 73 -9.73 27.91 -0.98
CA ASP A 73 -10.43 29.14 -1.33
C ASP A 73 -11.40 28.98 -2.52
N ASN A 74 -12.57 29.62 -2.39
CA ASN A 74 -13.73 29.46 -3.27
C ASN A 74 -13.57 30.05 -4.68
N HIS A 75 -12.40 30.62 -5.01
CA HIS A 75 -12.15 31.35 -6.26
C HIS A 75 -11.01 30.80 -7.12
N ARG A 76 -10.54 29.57 -6.84
CA ARG A 76 -9.49 28.93 -7.64
C ARG A 76 -9.89 28.63 -9.09
N PHE A 77 -11.20 28.59 -9.38
CA PHE A 77 -11.72 28.29 -10.71
C PHE A 77 -12.45 29.50 -11.31
N CYS A 78 -11.88 30.06 -12.37
CA CYS A 78 -12.54 31.09 -13.18
C CYS A 78 -13.49 30.43 -14.19
N PRO A 79 -14.82 30.71 -14.15
CA PRO A 79 -15.78 30.14 -15.10
C PRO A 79 -15.42 30.42 -16.56
N THR A 80 -14.85 31.59 -16.84
CA THR A 80 -14.37 31.98 -18.17
C THR A 80 -13.22 31.08 -18.65
N MET A 81 -12.28 30.74 -17.77
CA MET A 81 -11.20 29.80 -18.10
C MET A 81 -11.73 28.37 -18.31
N LEU A 82 -12.66 27.93 -17.47
CA LEU A 82 -13.30 26.61 -17.61
C LEU A 82 -14.06 26.48 -18.95
N SER A 83 -14.76 27.53 -19.39
CA SER A 83 -15.46 27.54 -20.67
C SER A 83 -14.55 27.44 -21.91
N ALA A 84 -13.26 27.74 -21.77
CA ALA A 84 -12.27 27.58 -22.83
C ALA A 84 -11.76 26.14 -22.97
N PHE A 85 -11.91 25.32 -21.93
CA PHE A 85 -11.58 23.88 -21.94
C PHE A 85 -12.86 23.08 -22.23
N GLY A 86 -13.07 22.69 -23.50
CA GLY A 86 -14.25 21.98 -24.01
C GLY A 86 -15.05 21.12 -23.02
N SER A 87 -14.84 19.80 -22.99
CA SER A 87 -15.51 18.91 -22.03
C SER A 87 -14.71 18.78 -20.74
N VAL A 88 -15.29 19.26 -19.64
CA VAL A 88 -14.69 19.20 -18.30
C VAL A 88 -14.89 17.78 -17.72
N PRO A 89 -13.82 17.07 -17.27
CA PRO A 89 -13.96 15.77 -16.63
C PRO A 89 -14.86 15.81 -15.39
N GLY A 90 -15.61 14.74 -15.11
CA GLY A 90 -16.53 14.67 -13.96
C GLY A 90 -15.84 14.89 -12.60
N GLU A 91 -14.58 14.50 -12.47
CA GLU A 91 -13.76 14.79 -11.28
C GLU A 91 -13.55 16.29 -11.09
N THR A 92 -13.39 17.05 -12.17
CA THR A 92 -13.25 18.51 -12.11
C THR A 92 -14.55 19.18 -11.66
N ILE A 93 -15.72 18.62 -11.99
CA ILE A 93 -17.03 19.13 -11.53
C ILE A 93 -17.18 18.93 -10.01
N ALA A 94 -16.91 17.72 -9.51
CA ALA A 94 -16.92 17.45 -8.07
C ALA A 94 -15.89 18.31 -7.30
N HIS A 95 -14.74 18.58 -7.92
CA HIS A 95 -13.73 19.50 -7.39
C HIS A 95 -14.17 20.97 -7.41
N ILE A 96 -15.03 21.40 -8.32
CA ILE A 96 -15.61 22.76 -8.32
C ILE A 96 -16.72 22.86 -7.26
N GLU A 97 -17.57 21.84 -7.18
CA GLU A 97 -18.68 21.76 -6.23
C GLU A 97 -18.21 21.75 -4.76
N LYS A 98 -17.08 21.09 -4.44
CA LYS A 98 -16.52 21.11 -3.07
C LYS A 98 -16.15 22.52 -2.59
N HIS A 99 -15.61 23.38 -3.46
CA HIS A 99 -15.23 24.74 -3.10
C HIS A 99 -16.48 25.61 -2.97
N ALA A 100 -17.44 25.47 -3.90
CA ALA A 100 -18.73 26.17 -3.81
C ALA A 100 -19.52 25.83 -2.53
N ALA A 101 -19.27 24.65 -1.94
CA ALA A 101 -19.93 24.19 -0.72
C ALA A 101 -19.42 24.87 0.57
N ILE A 102 -18.23 25.46 0.59
CA ILE A 102 -17.62 26.01 1.82
C ILE A 102 -18.36 27.29 2.23
N LYS A 103 -18.95 27.27 3.43
CA LYS A 103 -19.67 28.39 4.06
C LYS A 103 -18.81 29.17 5.04
N HIS A 104 -17.86 28.48 5.69
CA HIS A 104 -16.90 29.07 6.61
C HIS A 104 -15.56 28.35 6.46
N PHE A 105 -14.50 29.14 6.36
CA PHE A 105 -13.13 28.65 6.38
C PHE A 105 -12.29 29.61 7.22
N PHE A 106 -11.64 29.08 8.25
CA PHE A 106 -10.76 29.85 9.13
C PHE A 106 -9.47 29.07 9.36
N VAL A 107 -8.35 29.77 9.19
CA VAL A 107 -7.00 29.26 9.49
C VAL A 107 -6.39 30.21 10.51
N GLY A 108 -6.36 29.77 11.77
CA GLY A 108 -5.74 30.49 12.87
C GLY A 108 -4.48 29.79 13.38
N PRO A 109 -3.71 30.47 14.24
CA PRO A 109 -2.50 29.90 14.85
C PRO A 109 -2.80 28.76 15.83
N ARG A 110 -4.04 28.68 16.35
CA ARG A 110 -4.46 27.65 17.31
C ARG A 110 -5.31 26.58 16.66
N SER A 111 -6.18 26.95 15.73
CA SER A 111 -7.04 25.99 15.06
C SER A 111 -7.43 26.38 13.64
N ILE A 112 -7.81 25.34 12.90
CA ILE A 112 -8.40 25.42 11.56
C ILE A 112 -9.84 24.95 11.68
N GLN A 113 -10.76 25.70 11.07
CA GLN A 113 -12.20 25.42 11.10
C GLN A 113 -12.77 25.46 9.69
N VAL A 114 -13.60 24.48 9.37
CA VAL A 114 -14.28 24.36 8.08
C VAL A 114 -15.76 24.04 8.31
N VAL A 115 -16.65 24.87 7.79
CA VAL A 115 -18.08 24.57 7.68
C VAL A 115 -18.46 24.58 6.21
N ALA A 116 -19.09 23.50 5.76
CA ALA A 116 -19.52 23.35 4.38
C ALA A 116 -20.90 22.70 4.28
N GLU A 117 -21.62 23.08 3.24
CA GLU A 117 -22.91 22.52 2.86
C GLU A 117 -22.86 22.17 1.38
N CYS A 118 -22.78 20.86 1.10
CA CYS A 118 -22.67 20.32 -0.26
C CYS A 118 -24.05 20.07 -0.85
N GLU A 119 -24.24 20.41 -2.12
CA GLU A 119 -25.50 20.13 -2.83
C GLU A 119 -25.61 18.68 -3.30
N THR A 120 -24.46 18.04 -3.57
CA THR A 120 -24.35 16.68 -4.10
C THR A 120 -23.65 15.74 -3.11
N VAL A 121 -23.93 14.43 -3.21
CA VAL A 121 -23.28 13.39 -2.40
C VAL A 121 -21.82 13.24 -2.83
N GLU A 122 -21.55 13.42 -4.11
CA GLU A 122 -20.22 13.40 -4.72
C GLU A 122 -19.34 14.53 -4.18
N GLY A 123 -19.86 15.77 -4.14
CA GLY A 123 -19.19 16.92 -3.53
C GLY A 123 -18.94 16.73 -2.03
N TYR A 124 -19.91 16.18 -1.31
CA TYR A 124 -19.77 15.82 0.11
C TYR A 124 -18.62 14.81 0.33
N SER A 125 -18.61 13.72 -0.43
CA SER A 125 -17.58 12.67 -0.34
C SER A 125 -16.19 13.20 -0.69
N ALA A 126 -16.08 13.99 -1.75
CA ALA A 126 -14.83 14.62 -2.18
C ALA A 126 -14.27 15.57 -1.11
N LEU A 127 -15.14 16.42 -0.52
CA LEU A 127 -14.73 17.33 0.54
C LEU A 127 -14.32 16.57 1.81
N GLN A 128 -15.08 15.56 2.23
CA GLN A 128 -14.71 14.76 3.40
C GLN A 128 -13.36 14.04 3.23
N LYS A 129 -13.09 13.51 2.05
CA LYS A 129 -11.80 12.90 1.72
C LYS A 129 -10.66 13.92 1.83
N TRP A 130 -10.86 15.12 1.29
CA TRP A 130 -9.89 16.20 1.37
C TRP A 130 -9.60 16.63 2.83
N LEU A 131 -10.65 16.86 3.62
CA LEU A 131 -10.51 17.18 5.05
C LEU A 131 -9.89 16.02 5.84
N GLY A 132 -10.09 14.78 5.38
CA GLY A 132 -9.36 13.61 5.86
C GLY A 132 -7.85 13.74 5.66
N TRP A 133 -7.41 14.09 4.45
CA TRP A 133 -5.99 14.34 4.16
C TRP A 133 -5.40 15.46 5.01
N LEU A 134 -6.11 16.58 5.17
CA LEU A 134 -5.68 17.67 6.06
C LEU A 134 -5.53 17.21 7.52
N ARG A 135 -6.50 16.42 8.02
CA ARG A 135 -6.45 15.89 9.38
C ARG A 135 -5.27 14.93 9.58
N ASP A 136 -5.06 14.02 8.64
CA ASP A 136 -3.96 13.05 8.72
C ASP A 136 -2.60 13.76 8.62
N GLU A 137 -2.46 14.76 7.75
CA GLU A 137 -1.23 15.56 7.63
C GLU A 137 -0.90 16.31 8.92
N ILE A 138 -1.88 17.03 9.51
CA ILE A 138 -1.68 17.74 10.78
C ILE A 138 -1.29 16.76 11.89
N LYS A 139 -1.92 15.59 11.94
CA LYS A 139 -1.63 14.56 12.94
C LYS A 139 -0.20 14.02 12.79
N ASP A 140 0.19 13.66 11.57
CA ASP A 140 1.51 13.10 11.28
C ASP A 140 2.62 14.10 11.57
N GLN A 141 2.46 15.36 11.13
CA GLN A 141 3.40 16.43 11.42
C GLN A 141 3.46 16.74 12.92
N THR A 142 2.32 16.79 13.63
CA THR A 142 2.29 17.03 15.09
C THR A 142 3.07 15.95 15.84
N GLY A 143 2.89 14.68 15.47
CA GLY A 143 3.59 13.56 16.11
C GLY A 143 5.12 13.57 15.93
N LYS A 144 5.62 14.32 14.93
CA LYS A 144 7.04 14.47 14.63
C LYS A 144 7.54 15.91 14.75
N TRP A 145 6.72 16.83 15.27
CA TRP A 145 7.00 18.28 15.24
C TRP A 145 8.38 18.66 15.79
N PRO A 146 8.86 18.08 16.91
CA PRO A 146 10.20 18.39 17.43
C PRO A 146 11.35 18.01 16.49
N GLN A 147 11.13 17.12 15.52
CA GLN A 147 12.13 16.70 14.51
C GLN A 147 12.03 17.49 13.21
N ILE A 148 10.99 18.32 13.08
CA ILE A 148 10.62 19.07 11.88
C ILE A 148 10.94 20.56 12.08
N MET A 149 10.56 21.12 13.24
CA MET A 149 10.69 22.56 13.49
C MET A 149 12.16 23.00 13.67
N PRO A 150 12.54 24.21 13.23
CA PRO A 150 13.81 24.82 13.57
C PRO A 150 14.00 24.97 15.09
N GLU A 151 15.25 24.93 15.55
CA GLU A 151 15.56 25.18 16.95
C GLU A 151 15.13 26.61 17.34
N GLY A 152 14.45 26.74 18.49
CA GLY A 152 13.93 28.03 18.96
C GLY A 152 12.68 28.54 18.25
N PHE A 153 12.08 27.76 17.33
CA PHE A 153 10.81 28.15 16.71
C PHE A 153 9.69 28.21 17.76
N PRO A 154 9.00 29.35 17.95
CA PRO A 154 8.07 29.54 19.06
C PRO A 154 6.67 28.95 18.82
N GLY A 155 6.41 28.38 17.63
CA GLY A 155 5.08 27.96 17.20
C GLY A 155 4.85 26.45 17.25
N THR A 156 3.61 26.06 17.48
CA THR A 156 3.09 24.71 17.26
C THR A 156 2.18 24.70 16.03
N LEU A 157 1.89 23.51 15.52
CA LEU A 157 0.83 23.37 14.52
C LEU A 157 -0.55 23.66 15.14
N PRO A 158 -1.48 24.21 14.34
CA PRO A 158 -2.87 24.37 14.76
C PRO A 158 -3.56 23.01 14.87
N THR A 159 -4.59 22.93 15.70
CA THR A 159 -5.51 21.79 15.70
C THR A 159 -6.49 21.89 14.54
N PHE A 160 -6.91 20.76 14.00
CA PHE A 160 -8.05 20.72 13.10
C PHE A 160 -9.30 20.46 13.93
N ASP A 161 -10.05 21.52 14.23
CA ASP A 161 -11.31 21.43 14.98
C ASP A 161 -12.37 20.74 14.11
N GLU A 162 -13.39 20.14 14.73
CA GLU A 162 -14.40 19.36 14.01
C GLU A 162 -15.03 20.15 12.85
N SER A 163 -14.82 19.65 11.64
CA SER A 163 -15.41 20.20 10.43
C SER A 163 -16.88 19.82 10.32
N ILE A 164 -17.78 20.81 10.27
CA ILE A 164 -19.21 20.55 10.05
C ILE A 164 -19.44 20.51 8.55
N VAL A 165 -19.56 19.30 7.99
CA VAL A 165 -19.90 19.09 6.58
C VAL A 165 -21.28 18.46 6.50
N LYS A 166 -22.22 19.15 5.84
CA LYS A 166 -23.60 18.68 5.63
C LYS A 166 -23.86 18.45 4.14
N ALA A 167 -24.69 17.46 3.82
CA ALA A 167 -25.28 17.33 2.50
C ALA A 167 -26.70 17.91 2.53
N LYS A 168 -27.04 18.76 1.58
CA LYS A 168 -28.34 19.44 1.50
C LYS A 168 -29.46 18.41 1.37
N ASN A 169 -30.51 18.53 2.19
CA ASN A 169 -31.63 17.58 2.32
C ASN A 169 -31.29 16.22 2.96
N TYR A 170 -30.10 16.06 3.57
CA TYR A 170 -29.73 14.84 4.31
C TYR A 170 -29.41 15.19 5.76
N GLU A 171 -29.94 14.41 6.70
CA GLU A 171 -29.56 14.49 8.11
C GLU A 171 -28.39 13.55 8.40
N ALA A 172 -27.40 14.04 9.15
CA ALA A 172 -26.29 13.22 9.58
C ALA A 172 -26.77 12.21 10.63
N VAL A 173 -26.61 10.92 10.36
CA VAL A 173 -26.99 9.84 11.29
C VAL A 173 -26.08 9.82 12.53
N THR A 174 -24.88 10.40 12.46
CA THR A 174 -23.96 10.61 13.59
C THR A 174 -23.28 11.98 13.47
N GLU A 175 -22.96 12.60 14.62
CA GLU A 175 -22.53 14.01 14.68
C GLU A 175 -21.14 14.31 14.11
N SER A 176 -20.30 13.31 13.78
CA SER A 176 -18.88 13.59 13.53
C SER A 176 -18.20 12.89 12.34
N LYS A 177 -18.83 11.92 11.66
CA LYS A 177 -18.25 11.29 10.43
C LYS A 177 -19.35 10.79 9.50
N ALA A 178 -19.06 10.69 8.20
CA ALA A 178 -19.88 9.86 7.32
C ALA A 178 -19.93 8.44 7.89
N THR A 179 -21.14 8.00 8.24
CA THR A 179 -21.39 6.65 8.69
C THR A 179 -21.19 5.72 7.50
N THR A 180 -20.06 5.03 7.47
CA THR A 180 -19.79 3.96 6.51
C THR A 180 -20.06 2.62 7.18
N PHE A 181 -20.53 1.64 6.41
CA PHE A 181 -20.57 0.26 6.91
C PHE A 181 -19.14 -0.19 7.17
N SER A 182 -18.80 -0.41 8.44
CA SER A 182 -17.54 -1.04 8.82
C SER A 182 -17.76 -2.55 9.01
N LEU A 183 -17.06 -3.36 8.22
CA LEU A 183 -16.97 -4.80 8.50
C LEU A 183 -16.08 -5.01 9.73
N ASN A 184 -16.65 -5.55 10.81
CA ASN A 184 -15.87 -6.01 11.93
C ASN A 184 -15.14 -7.28 11.51
N VAL A 185 -13.83 -7.18 11.28
CA VAL A 185 -12.98 -8.28 10.80
C VAL A 185 -13.14 -9.54 11.66
N ARG A 186 -13.29 -9.40 12.98
CA ARG A 186 -13.50 -10.52 13.90
C ARG A 186 -14.85 -11.20 13.68
N GLN A 187 -15.94 -10.42 13.54
CA GLN A 187 -17.26 -11.00 13.24
C GLN A 187 -17.30 -11.60 11.84
N ALA A 188 -16.65 -10.97 10.86
CA ALA A 188 -16.51 -11.53 9.52
C ALA A 188 -15.73 -12.85 9.57
N GLN A 189 -14.64 -12.93 10.34
CA GLN A 189 -13.90 -14.17 10.56
C GLN A 189 -14.71 -15.22 11.31
N GLU A 190 -15.46 -14.87 12.36
CA GLU A 190 -16.35 -15.80 13.07
C GLU A 190 -17.49 -16.30 12.16
N LEU A 191 -17.99 -15.47 11.23
CA LEU A 191 -18.97 -15.86 10.22
C LEU A 191 -18.38 -16.72 9.10
N PHE A 192 -17.22 -16.34 8.56
CA PHE A 192 -16.52 -17.07 7.50
C PHE A 192 -15.93 -18.39 8.00
N PHE A 193 -15.31 -18.38 9.17
CA PHE A 193 -14.53 -19.48 9.72
C PHE A 193 -15.18 -20.20 10.91
N GLY A 194 -16.34 -19.74 11.38
CA GLY A 194 -17.15 -20.45 12.37
C GLY A 194 -17.81 -21.70 11.81
N GLU A 195 -18.44 -22.47 12.71
CA GLU A 195 -18.88 -23.87 12.53
C GLU A 195 -19.82 -24.15 11.33
N ASN A 196 -20.30 -23.13 10.60
CA ASN A 196 -21.33 -23.29 9.58
C ASN A 196 -20.87 -23.22 8.12
N ILE A 197 -19.74 -22.58 7.78
CA ILE A 197 -19.34 -22.40 6.36
C ILE A 197 -18.28 -23.42 5.91
N TYR A 198 -17.32 -23.78 6.78
CA TYR A 198 -16.30 -24.78 6.47
C TYR A 198 -16.59 -26.11 7.16
N LYS A 199 -17.61 -26.82 6.68
CA LYS A 199 -17.90 -28.21 7.10
C LYS A 199 -16.87 -29.22 6.59
N ASP A 200 -16.00 -28.81 5.66
CA ASP A 200 -14.99 -29.64 5.04
C ASP A 200 -13.59 -29.18 5.51
N GLN A 201 -12.92 -30.02 6.29
CA GLN A 201 -11.58 -29.74 6.82
C GLN A 201 -10.54 -29.56 5.71
N GLY A 202 -10.81 -29.95 4.46
CA GLY A 202 -9.85 -29.79 3.33
C GLY A 202 -9.72 -28.36 2.78
N VAL A 203 -10.56 -27.41 3.20
CA VAL A 203 -10.63 -26.10 2.54
C VAL A 203 -9.39 -25.25 2.79
N PHE A 204 -8.83 -25.23 4.00
CA PHE A 204 -7.61 -24.46 4.25
C PHE A 204 -6.45 -24.95 3.37
N ILE A 205 -6.33 -26.26 3.13
CA ILE A 205 -5.31 -26.83 2.23
C ILE A 205 -5.50 -26.28 0.82
N ARG A 206 -6.73 -26.25 0.30
CA ARG A 206 -7.03 -25.68 -1.02
C ARG A 206 -6.60 -24.22 -1.12
N GLU A 207 -6.87 -23.42 -0.09
CA GLU A 207 -6.50 -22.00 -0.07
C GLU A 207 -4.98 -21.80 0.00
N LEU A 208 -4.27 -22.60 0.81
CA LEU A 208 -2.81 -22.55 0.87
C LEU A 208 -2.16 -22.99 -0.45
N LEU A 209 -2.66 -24.05 -1.07
CA LEU A 209 -2.19 -24.50 -2.38
C LEU A 209 -2.47 -23.45 -3.47
N GLN A 210 -3.65 -22.81 -3.44
CA GLN A 210 -3.96 -21.73 -4.38
C GLN A 210 -3.00 -20.55 -4.23
N ASN A 211 -2.63 -20.17 -2.99
CA ASN A 211 -1.63 -19.13 -2.75
C ASN A 211 -0.27 -19.49 -3.37
N SER A 212 0.17 -20.74 -3.21
CA SER A 212 1.41 -21.24 -3.81
C SER A 212 1.35 -21.30 -5.34
N VAL A 213 0.20 -21.69 -5.92
CA VAL A 213 -0.04 -21.66 -7.38
C VAL A 213 0.02 -20.22 -7.90
N ASP A 214 -0.68 -19.30 -7.25
CA ASP A 214 -0.72 -17.89 -7.67
C ASP A 214 0.67 -17.24 -7.59
N ALA A 215 1.42 -17.49 -6.52
CA ALA A 215 2.79 -17.00 -6.37
C ALA A 215 3.72 -17.57 -7.46
N SER A 216 3.55 -18.85 -7.80
CA SER A 216 4.31 -19.53 -8.86
C SER A 216 3.96 -19.02 -10.25
N LEU A 217 2.67 -18.77 -10.54
CA LEU A 217 2.21 -18.21 -11.81
C LEU A 217 2.78 -16.81 -12.04
N ILE A 218 2.79 -15.95 -11.02
CA ILE A 218 3.39 -14.62 -11.13
C ILE A 218 4.89 -14.72 -11.39
N ALA A 219 5.60 -15.60 -10.67
CA ALA A 219 7.05 -15.79 -10.87
C ALA A 219 7.36 -16.30 -12.29
N ALA A 220 6.61 -17.30 -12.75
CA ALA A 220 6.75 -17.84 -14.10
C ALA A 220 6.46 -16.79 -15.18
N TRP A 221 5.46 -15.92 -14.97
CA TRP A 221 5.16 -14.83 -15.89
C TRP A 221 6.31 -13.84 -16.03
N LEU A 222 6.90 -13.42 -14.91
CA LEU A 222 8.03 -12.50 -14.92
C LEU A 222 9.25 -13.08 -15.63
N ASP A 223 9.49 -14.39 -15.46
CA ASP A 223 10.57 -15.09 -16.16
C ASP A 223 10.28 -15.23 -17.66
N PHE A 224 9.02 -15.51 -18.03
CA PHE A 224 8.60 -15.57 -19.42
C PHE A 224 8.77 -14.21 -20.12
N GLU A 225 8.38 -13.11 -19.48
CA GLU A 225 8.62 -11.76 -20.01
C GLU A 225 10.10 -11.48 -20.21
N GLN A 226 10.96 -11.95 -19.31
CA GLN A 226 12.41 -11.81 -19.45
C GLN A 226 12.95 -12.66 -20.59
N TYR A 227 12.47 -13.91 -20.73
CA TYR A 227 12.81 -14.82 -21.82
C TYR A 227 12.46 -14.22 -23.20
N LEU A 228 11.28 -13.61 -23.34
CA LEU A 228 10.86 -12.92 -24.56
C LEU A 228 11.78 -11.73 -24.91
N LYS A 229 12.24 -10.98 -23.91
CA LYS A 229 13.15 -9.83 -24.12
C LYS A 229 14.56 -10.23 -24.56
N LEU A 230 15.01 -11.40 -24.14
CA LEU A 230 16.37 -11.90 -24.41
C LEU A 230 16.46 -12.73 -25.71
N SER A 231 15.34 -13.05 -26.33
CA SER A 231 15.28 -13.84 -27.56
C SER A 231 15.59 -12.95 -28.78
N PRO A 232 16.73 -13.14 -29.49
CA PRO A 232 17.19 -12.21 -30.52
C PRO A 232 16.39 -12.21 -31.83
N ASP A 233 15.47 -13.16 -32.02
CA ASP A 233 14.88 -13.50 -33.32
C ASP A 233 13.34 -13.61 -33.34
N SER A 234 12.65 -13.13 -32.30
CA SER A 234 11.17 -13.18 -32.30
C SER A 234 10.58 -11.87 -32.83
N ASP A 235 10.11 -11.92 -34.09
CA ASP A 235 8.86 -11.27 -34.45
C ASP A 235 7.86 -11.45 -33.31
N LYS A 236 7.04 -10.43 -33.03
CA LYS A 236 6.02 -10.44 -31.96
C LYS A 236 5.38 -11.84 -31.87
N PRO A 237 5.25 -12.43 -30.68
CA PRO A 237 4.74 -13.80 -30.54
C PRO A 237 3.45 -13.95 -31.34
N ASN A 238 3.46 -14.85 -32.35
CA ASN A 238 2.31 -15.07 -33.23
C ASN A 238 1.05 -15.43 -32.41
N ASP A 239 1.25 -16.06 -31.26
CA ASP A 239 0.23 -16.27 -30.23
C ASP A 239 0.88 -16.34 -28.83
N LEU A 240 0.80 -15.23 -28.09
CA LEU A 240 1.35 -15.10 -26.73
C LEU A 240 0.86 -16.20 -25.77
N ARG A 241 -0.36 -16.70 -25.94
CA ARG A 241 -0.93 -17.74 -25.08
C ARG A 241 -0.28 -19.09 -25.36
N ARG A 242 -0.06 -19.42 -26.63
CA ARG A 242 0.62 -20.65 -27.04
C ARG A 242 2.07 -20.67 -26.53
N ASP A 243 2.77 -19.55 -26.66
CA ASP A 243 4.16 -19.43 -26.23
C ASP A 243 4.29 -19.53 -24.71
N TRP A 244 3.36 -18.91 -23.97
CA TRP A 244 3.26 -19.08 -22.51
C TRP A 244 3.06 -20.55 -22.12
N ILE A 245 2.12 -21.24 -22.74
CA ILE A 245 1.85 -22.66 -22.46
C ILE A 245 3.11 -23.49 -22.75
N GLY A 246 3.78 -23.23 -23.87
CA GLY A 246 5.05 -23.87 -24.23
C GLY A 246 6.16 -23.61 -23.19
N TYR A 247 6.29 -22.37 -22.72
CA TYR A 247 7.22 -21.98 -21.68
C TYR A 247 6.94 -22.70 -20.35
N ILE A 248 5.69 -22.70 -19.88
CA ILE A 248 5.32 -23.39 -18.64
C ILE A 248 5.61 -24.89 -18.74
N HIS A 249 5.32 -25.53 -19.86
CA HIS A 249 5.66 -26.94 -20.07
C HIS A 249 7.17 -27.20 -20.04
N SER A 250 8.00 -26.29 -20.57
CA SER A 250 9.46 -26.44 -20.57
C SER A 250 10.09 -26.22 -19.19
N CYS A 251 9.45 -25.48 -18.30
CA CYS A 251 9.94 -25.20 -16.94
C CYS A 251 9.07 -25.79 -15.81
N LYS A 252 8.23 -26.79 -16.10
CA LYS A 252 7.28 -27.38 -15.13
C LYS A 252 7.93 -27.80 -13.81
N GLU A 253 9.14 -28.36 -13.87
CA GLU A 253 9.87 -28.87 -12.69
C GLU A 253 10.30 -27.71 -11.77
N ARG A 254 10.58 -26.54 -12.34
CA ARG A 254 11.00 -25.35 -11.60
C ARG A 254 9.87 -24.76 -10.76
N TYR A 255 8.62 -24.86 -11.21
CA TYR A 255 7.46 -24.32 -10.50
C TYR A 255 6.60 -25.40 -9.86
N THR A 256 7.16 -26.60 -9.67
CA THR A 256 6.48 -27.68 -8.96
C THR A 256 6.31 -27.31 -7.48
N ILE A 257 5.07 -27.33 -7.01
CA ILE A 257 4.74 -27.12 -5.60
C ILE A 257 4.91 -28.46 -4.88
N GLN A 258 5.73 -28.47 -3.84
CA GLN A 258 5.97 -29.65 -3.01
C GLN A 258 5.05 -29.61 -1.79
N VAL A 259 4.43 -30.74 -1.48
CA VAL A 259 3.55 -30.89 -0.32
C VAL A 259 3.99 -32.12 0.45
N ASP A 260 4.38 -31.94 1.71
CA ASP A 260 4.85 -33.01 2.57
C ASP A 260 3.94 -33.17 3.79
N PHE A 261 3.69 -34.42 4.15
CA PHE A 261 2.94 -34.81 5.34
C PHE A 261 3.82 -35.74 6.18
N VAL A 262 4.23 -35.30 7.37
CA VAL A 262 5.13 -36.04 8.24
C VAL A 262 4.49 -36.25 9.60
N LYS A 263 4.21 -37.50 9.98
CA LYS A 263 3.78 -37.84 11.34
C LYS A 263 4.90 -37.53 12.32
N ILE A 264 4.66 -36.60 13.25
CA ILE A 264 5.64 -36.16 14.24
C ILE A 264 5.48 -36.93 15.54
N ASN A 265 4.23 -37.17 15.95
CA ASN A 265 3.94 -37.75 17.25
C ASN A 265 2.55 -38.41 17.29
N GLN A 266 2.28 -39.15 18.37
CA GLN A 266 0.96 -39.68 18.71
C GLN A 266 0.66 -39.33 20.16
N ILE A 267 -0.54 -38.81 20.42
CA ILE A 267 -0.93 -38.39 21.77
C ILE A 267 -1.13 -39.66 22.63
N PRO A 268 -0.40 -39.83 23.75
CA PRO A 268 -0.57 -40.99 24.61
C PRO A 268 -2.02 -41.11 25.10
N ASN A 269 -2.57 -42.33 25.06
CA ASN A 269 -3.95 -42.63 25.46
C ASN A 269 -5.04 -41.91 24.63
N SER A 270 -4.73 -41.50 23.40
CA SER A 270 -5.68 -40.96 22.44
C SER A 270 -5.45 -41.57 21.06
N ASN A 271 -6.51 -41.67 20.24
CA ASN A 271 -6.39 -41.99 18.81
C ASN A 271 -5.95 -40.76 17.98
N GLN A 272 -5.34 -39.76 18.61
CA GLN A 272 -4.92 -38.54 17.94
C GLN A 272 -3.46 -38.59 17.55
N GLU A 273 -3.20 -38.33 16.26
CA GLU A 273 -1.87 -38.19 15.70
C GLU A 273 -1.55 -36.73 15.43
N ILE A 274 -0.28 -36.34 15.58
CA ILE A 274 0.21 -35.01 15.25
C ILE A 274 1.01 -35.11 13.95
N TRP A 275 0.58 -34.36 12.94
CA TRP A 275 1.18 -34.31 11.62
C TRP A 275 1.73 -32.92 11.34
N ARG A 276 2.94 -32.86 10.78
CA ARG A 276 3.51 -31.66 10.17
C ARG A 276 3.11 -31.65 8.71
N ILE A 277 2.56 -30.53 8.28
CA ILE A 277 2.24 -30.28 6.88
C ILE A 277 3.13 -29.15 6.41
N SER A 278 3.83 -29.36 5.30
CA SER A 278 4.57 -28.27 4.64
C SER A 278 4.21 -28.15 3.18
N ILE A 279 4.05 -26.91 2.71
CA ILE A 279 3.82 -26.56 1.31
C ILE A 279 4.96 -25.64 0.88
N THR A 280 5.74 -26.07 -0.12
CA THR A 280 6.88 -25.32 -0.62
C THR A 280 6.67 -24.96 -2.09
N ASP A 281 6.77 -23.67 -2.41
CA ASP A 281 6.73 -23.15 -3.77
C ASP A 281 7.98 -22.33 -4.11
N ARG A 282 8.26 -22.21 -5.41
CA ARG A 282 9.28 -21.33 -5.97
C ARG A 282 8.65 -20.10 -6.61
N GLY A 283 7.63 -19.55 -5.95
CA GLY A 283 6.93 -18.36 -6.38
C GLY A 283 7.67 -17.06 -6.08
N ILE A 284 6.97 -15.94 -6.18
CA ILE A 284 7.55 -14.60 -5.99
C ILE A 284 8.09 -14.33 -4.58
N GLY A 285 7.74 -15.15 -3.59
CA GLY A 285 8.11 -14.97 -2.19
C GLY A 285 7.46 -13.77 -1.52
N ILE A 286 7.75 -13.63 -0.23
CA ILE A 286 7.18 -12.65 0.72
C ILE A 286 8.36 -11.96 1.42
N ASP A 287 8.26 -10.65 1.60
CA ASP A 287 9.21 -9.88 2.42
C ASP A 287 8.51 -9.01 3.49
N GLU A 288 9.28 -8.22 4.23
CA GLU A 288 8.79 -7.38 5.31
C GLU A 288 7.74 -6.34 4.86
N ARG A 289 7.76 -5.94 3.59
CA ARG A 289 6.84 -4.96 3.00
C ARG A 289 5.48 -5.58 2.68
N ASP A 290 5.40 -6.91 2.57
CA ASP A 290 4.17 -7.63 2.33
C ASP A 290 3.33 -7.81 3.62
N ILE A 291 3.98 -7.79 4.79
CA ILE A 291 3.36 -8.02 6.10
C ILE A 291 2.17 -7.09 6.42
N PRO A 292 2.22 -5.76 6.18
CA PRO A 292 1.07 -4.88 6.42
C PRO A 292 -0.18 -5.32 5.65
N TYR A 293 -0.02 -5.85 4.43
CA TYR A 293 -1.12 -6.32 3.59
C TYR A 293 -1.64 -7.69 4.00
N MET A 294 -0.78 -8.52 4.61
CA MET A 294 -1.16 -9.86 5.11
C MET A 294 -1.87 -9.80 6.47
N LYS A 295 -1.64 -8.74 7.26
CA LYS A 295 -2.34 -8.50 8.54
C LYS A 295 -3.83 -8.20 8.33
N GLU A 296 -4.17 -7.54 7.23
CA GLU A 296 -5.54 -7.15 6.91
C GLU A 296 -6.22 -8.22 6.07
N THR A 297 -7.39 -8.67 6.52
CA THR A 297 -8.35 -9.43 5.71
C THR A 297 -8.64 -8.64 4.41
N LEU A 298 -8.37 -9.24 3.25
CA LEU A 298 -8.41 -8.60 1.91
C LEU A 298 -7.29 -7.57 1.60
N GLY A 299 -6.29 -7.41 2.45
CA GLY A 299 -5.22 -6.42 2.28
C GLY A 299 -4.33 -6.64 1.06
N SER A 300 -4.26 -7.86 0.50
CA SER A 300 -3.52 -8.19 -0.72
C SER A 300 -3.91 -7.31 -1.93
N SER A 301 -5.16 -6.87 -2.01
CA SER A 301 -5.66 -5.96 -3.05
C SER A 301 -5.09 -4.54 -2.96
N LYS A 302 -4.54 -4.16 -1.81
CA LYS A 302 -3.88 -2.86 -1.55
C LYS A 302 -2.37 -2.90 -1.84
N ASN A 303 -1.79 -4.08 -2.10
CA ASN A 303 -0.38 -4.22 -2.46
C ASN A 303 -0.18 -3.78 -3.92
N LYS A 304 0.03 -2.47 -4.12
CA LYS A 304 0.19 -1.84 -5.45
C LYS A 304 1.19 -2.58 -6.33
N ARG A 305 2.31 -3.00 -5.77
CA ARG A 305 3.34 -3.74 -6.51
C ARG A 305 2.81 -5.03 -7.12
N LYS A 306 2.12 -5.85 -6.32
CA LYS A 306 1.53 -7.11 -6.79
C LYS A 306 0.42 -6.84 -7.82
N VAL A 307 -0.42 -5.83 -7.55
CA VAL A 307 -1.50 -5.40 -8.45
C VAL A 307 -0.96 -4.92 -9.80
N ASP A 308 0.11 -4.13 -9.81
CA ASP A 308 0.73 -3.61 -11.04
C ASP A 308 1.31 -4.73 -11.91
N ILE A 309 1.87 -5.78 -11.29
CA ILE A 309 2.33 -6.96 -12.03
C ILE A 309 1.13 -7.70 -12.63
N ILE A 310 0.11 -8.00 -11.82
CA ILE A 310 -1.09 -8.74 -12.27
C ILE A 310 -1.83 -7.99 -13.37
N ASN A 311 -1.91 -6.65 -13.30
CA ASN A 311 -2.59 -5.83 -14.30
C ASN A 311 -1.88 -5.88 -15.67
N LYS A 312 -0.56 -6.09 -15.70
CA LYS A 312 0.22 -6.28 -16.93
C LYS A 312 0.04 -7.68 -17.52
N MET A 313 -0.41 -8.65 -16.73
CA MET A 313 -0.66 -10.01 -17.20
C MET A 313 -1.97 -10.06 -18.02
N PRO A 314 -1.99 -10.80 -19.14
CA PRO A 314 -3.22 -11.15 -19.85
C PRO A 314 -4.20 -11.88 -18.93
N VAL A 315 -5.50 -11.67 -19.13
CA VAL A 315 -6.56 -12.23 -18.26
C VAL A 315 -6.43 -13.74 -18.04
N TRP A 316 -6.05 -14.48 -19.08
CA TRP A 316 -5.88 -15.94 -19.02
C TRP A 316 -4.65 -16.42 -18.24
N ALA A 317 -3.69 -15.53 -17.93
CA ALA A 317 -2.49 -15.83 -17.14
C ALA A 317 -2.61 -15.40 -15.68
N ARG A 318 -3.63 -14.58 -15.35
CA ARG A 318 -3.75 -13.97 -14.02
C ARG A 318 -4.00 -15.03 -12.94
N PRO A 319 -3.45 -14.83 -11.73
CA PRO A 319 -3.75 -15.68 -10.57
C PRO A 319 -5.24 -15.63 -10.20
N ALA A 320 -5.75 -16.70 -9.60
CA ALA A 320 -7.17 -16.83 -9.26
C ALA A 320 -7.52 -16.25 -7.88
N GLY A 321 -6.57 -16.24 -6.94
CA GLY A 321 -6.74 -15.75 -5.58
C GLY A 321 -6.65 -14.23 -5.47
N ALA A 322 -7.80 -13.55 -5.60
CA ALA A 322 -7.93 -12.11 -5.37
C ALA A 322 -8.22 -11.75 -3.90
N PHE A 323 -8.72 -12.69 -3.10
CA PHE A 323 -9.22 -12.44 -1.76
C PHE A 323 -8.20 -12.93 -0.73
N GLY A 324 -7.50 -11.99 -0.08
CA GLY A 324 -6.51 -12.24 0.99
C GLY A 324 -7.13 -12.80 2.29
N LEU A 325 -7.87 -13.90 2.17
CA LEU A 325 -8.55 -14.64 3.23
C LEU A 325 -7.89 -16.00 3.48
N GLY A 326 -7.20 -16.55 2.47
CA GLY A 326 -6.73 -17.94 2.47
C GLY A 326 -5.73 -18.28 3.56
N LEU A 327 -4.78 -17.38 3.89
CA LEU A 327 -3.77 -17.66 4.91
C LEU A 327 -4.37 -17.81 6.32
N GLN A 328 -5.40 -17.04 6.65
CA GLN A 328 -6.01 -17.07 7.99
C GLN A 328 -6.82 -18.34 8.24
N SER A 329 -7.26 -19.03 7.18
CA SER A 329 -8.04 -20.27 7.29
C SER A 329 -7.27 -21.40 7.99
N VAL A 330 -5.93 -21.42 7.91
CA VAL A 330 -5.11 -22.45 8.57
C VAL A 330 -5.27 -22.44 10.09
N PHE A 331 -5.59 -21.29 10.69
CA PHE A 331 -5.75 -21.17 12.14
C PHE A 331 -7.02 -21.84 12.70
N GLN A 332 -7.84 -22.44 11.83
CA GLN A 332 -8.89 -23.36 12.24
C GLN A 332 -8.32 -24.68 12.79
N VAL A 333 -7.12 -25.07 12.37
CA VAL A 333 -6.53 -26.38 12.67
C VAL A 333 -5.20 -26.30 13.42
N THR A 334 -4.63 -25.11 13.53
CA THR A 334 -3.35 -24.87 14.21
C THR A 334 -3.34 -23.53 14.96
N GLU A 335 -2.49 -23.41 15.98
CA GLU A 335 -2.26 -22.14 16.69
C GLU A 335 -1.13 -21.31 16.06
N GLU A 336 -0.28 -21.93 15.23
CA GLU A 336 0.92 -21.32 14.68
C GLU A 336 1.16 -21.76 13.23
N LEU A 337 1.50 -20.79 12.38
CA LEU A 337 1.97 -21.02 11.02
C LEU A 337 3.37 -20.42 10.89
N VAL A 338 4.32 -21.25 10.49
CA VAL A 338 5.69 -20.83 10.16
C VAL A 338 5.79 -20.62 8.66
N VAL A 339 6.37 -19.50 8.25
CA VAL A 339 6.57 -19.13 6.85
C VAL A 339 8.01 -18.73 6.63
N GLU A 340 8.77 -19.55 5.92
CA GLU A 340 10.10 -19.19 5.45
C GLU A 340 10.01 -18.69 4.01
N SER A 341 10.49 -17.49 3.74
CA SER A 341 10.31 -16.89 2.42
C SER A 341 11.44 -15.96 2.04
N LYS A 342 11.70 -15.90 0.74
CA LYS A 342 12.59 -14.93 0.12
C LYS A 342 11.89 -14.32 -1.08
N SER A 343 11.60 -13.03 -1.00
CA SER A 343 11.02 -12.30 -2.13
C SER A 343 12.00 -12.27 -3.30
N ARG A 344 11.48 -12.48 -4.51
CA ARG A 344 12.22 -12.29 -5.77
C ARG A 344 12.82 -10.88 -5.90
N PHE A 345 12.27 -9.93 -5.16
CA PHE A 345 12.61 -8.53 -5.26
C PHE A 345 13.31 -7.95 -4.04
N SER A 346 13.75 -8.82 -3.15
CA SER A 346 14.54 -8.47 -1.98
C SER A 346 15.74 -9.41 -1.89
N THR A 347 16.84 -8.91 -1.37
CA THR A 347 17.99 -9.77 -1.02
C THR A 347 17.77 -10.45 0.32
N ASN A 348 16.76 -10.04 1.09
CA ASN A 348 16.48 -10.58 2.41
C ASN A 348 15.63 -11.85 2.34
N ALA A 349 15.98 -12.83 3.16
CA ALA A 349 15.14 -13.97 3.47
C ALA A 349 14.65 -13.85 4.92
N TYR A 350 13.44 -14.30 5.19
CA TYR A 350 12.80 -14.22 6.49
C TYR A 350 12.14 -15.53 6.88
N ARG A 351 12.13 -15.79 8.19
CA ARG A 351 11.25 -16.74 8.85
C ARG A 351 10.23 -15.94 9.63
N PHE A 352 8.97 -16.08 9.26
CA PHE A 352 7.84 -15.46 9.93
C PHE A 352 7.10 -16.51 10.76
N GLU A 353 6.74 -16.16 11.99
CA GLU A 353 5.86 -16.96 12.83
C GLU A 353 4.55 -16.20 13.00
N PHE A 354 3.48 -16.72 12.41
CA PHE A 354 2.15 -16.17 12.52
C PHE A 354 1.38 -16.94 13.59
N CYS A 355 0.95 -16.25 14.64
CA CYS A 355 0.11 -16.84 15.67
C CYS A 355 -1.37 -16.66 15.34
N SER A 356 -2.20 -17.61 15.77
CA SER A 356 -3.65 -17.53 15.63
C SER A 356 -4.21 -16.23 16.26
N PRO A 357 -5.12 -15.53 15.58
CA PRO A 357 -5.81 -14.35 16.11
C PRO A 357 -6.61 -14.63 17.39
N THR A 358 -7.18 -15.83 17.51
CA THR A 358 -7.98 -16.26 18.66
C THR A 358 -7.16 -16.98 19.73
N GLY A 359 -5.90 -17.32 19.43
CA GLY A 359 -4.98 -17.99 20.34
C GLY A 359 -4.36 -17.08 21.41
N LYS A 360 -3.52 -17.68 22.27
CA LYS A 360 -2.86 -17.01 23.41
C LYS A 360 -2.12 -15.71 23.04
N TYR A 361 -1.52 -15.68 21.85
CA TYR A 361 -0.69 -14.57 21.39
C TYR A 361 -1.43 -13.54 20.51
N LYS A 362 -2.77 -13.65 20.39
CA LYS A 362 -3.67 -12.66 19.79
C LYS A 362 -3.22 -12.14 18.41
N GLY A 363 -2.88 -13.04 17.49
CA GLY A 363 -2.57 -12.66 16.10
C GLY A 363 -1.19 -12.02 15.89
N ARG A 364 -0.27 -12.20 16.84
CA ARG A 364 1.10 -11.68 16.74
C ARG A 364 1.82 -12.30 15.54
N ILE A 365 2.65 -11.49 14.87
CA ILE A 365 3.55 -11.92 13.81
C ILE A 365 4.97 -11.59 14.25
N LEU A 366 5.84 -12.59 14.29
CA LEU A 366 7.27 -12.43 14.56
C LEU A 366 8.04 -12.63 13.26
N ALA A 367 9.15 -11.92 13.09
CA ALA A 367 10.00 -12.02 11.92
C ALA A 367 11.46 -12.16 12.32
N GLN A 368 12.13 -13.18 11.81
CA GLN A 368 13.56 -13.42 11.96
C GLN A 368 14.22 -13.37 10.59
N ARG A 369 15.31 -12.61 10.46
CA ARG A 369 16.08 -12.56 9.21
C ARG A 369 16.91 -13.84 9.07
N LEU A 370 16.87 -14.46 7.90
CA LEU A 370 17.61 -15.67 7.54
C LEU A 370 18.84 -15.34 6.69
N ASN A 371 19.77 -16.30 6.60
CA ASN A 371 20.93 -16.19 5.71
C ASN A 371 20.50 -16.39 4.25
N HIS A 372 20.50 -15.32 3.47
CA HIS A 372 19.91 -15.29 2.13
C HIS A 372 20.63 -16.13 1.07
N PHE A 373 21.88 -16.55 1.30
CA PHE A 373 22.66 -17.36 0.35
C PHE A 373 22.13 -18.79 0.20
N GLN A 374 21.29 -19.24 1.15
CA GLN A 374 20.75 -20.60 1.18
C GLN A 374 19.40 -20.74 0.48
N PHE A 375 18.83 -19.65 -0.02
CA PHE A 375 17.46 -19.62 -0.55
C PHE A 375 17.41 -19.09 -1.99
N GLU A 376 16.78 -19.84 -2.88
CA GLU A 376 16.12 -19.25 -4.06
C GLU A 376 14.86 -18.50 -3.61
N HIS A 377 14.31 -17.65 -4.49
CA HIS A 377 13.03 -16.99 -4.20
C HIS A 377 11.89 -18.01 -4.14
N GLY A 378 10.91 -17.77 -3.26
CA GLY A 378 9.84 -18.72 -2.99
C GLY A 378 9.37 -18.66 -1.55
N THR A 379 8.48 -19.58 -1.19
CA THR A 379 7.87 -19.66 0.13
C THR A 379 7.74 -21.12 0.57
N LYS A 380 8.11 -21.39 1.82
CA LYS A 380 7.77 -22.62 2.54
C LYS A 380 6.82 -22.28 3.68
N LEU A 381 5.62 -22.84 3.63
CA LEU A 381 4.62 -22.79 4.70
C LEU A 381 4.71 -24.08 5.50
N GLU A 382 4.67 -24.00 6.82
CA GLU A 382 4.74 -25.15 7.72
C GLU A 382 3.84 -24.94 8.94
N PHE A 383 3.02 -25.95 9.25
CA PHE A 383 2.16 -25.96 10.42
C PHE A 383 1.93 -27.39 10.92
N GLU A 384 1.50 -27.51 12.18
CA GLU A 384 1.17 -28.78 12.81
C GLU A 384 -0.33 -28.88 13.03
N MET A 385 -0.89 -30.06 12.74
CA MET A 385 -2.31 -30.36 12.88
C MET A 385 -2.51 -31.70 13.59
N LYS A 386 -3.59 -31.80 14.36
CA LYS A 386 -4.05 -33.04 14.99
C LYS A 386 -5.05 -33.75 14.09
N PHE A 387 -4.87 -35.04 13.88
CA PHE A 387 -5.80 -35.90 13.16
C PHE A 387 -6.34 -36.98 14.09
N ASP A 388 -7.66 -37.20 14.04
CA ASP A 388 -8.27 -38.39 14.64
C ASP A 388 -8.03 -39.57 13.68
N SER A 389 -7.41 -40.64 14.19
CA SER A 389 -7.09 -41.87 13.45
C SER A 389 -8.14 -42.96 13.56
#